data_AF-A0A519QNY1-F1
#
_entry.id   AF-A0A519QNY1-F1
#
_cell.length_a   1.000
_cell.length_b   1.000
_cell.length_c   1.000
_cell.angle_alpha   90.00
_cell.angle_beta   90.00
_cell.angle_gamma   90.00
#
_symmetry.space_group_name_H-M   'P 1'
#
loop_
_entity.id
_entity.type
_entity.pdbx_description
1 polymer ?
#
loop_
_entity_poly.entity_id
_entity_poly.type
_entity_poly.pdbx_seq_one_letter_code
_entity_poly.pdbx_strand_id
1 'polypeptide(L)'
;MLVIMHTHSEVVTIANEVIETLNERESGYRIAAEHIKDASVGGVFSDFMSQSTKFTSELMPYSDEASPKEIGKGPLASIYQGWMNLKEKISGGNINSIINDCLAGEEAAVKVYEAALKDEEIPVDLKFILERQYGEIKAAQEKLKMLKK
;
A
#
# COMPACT_ATOMS: atom_id res chain seq x y z
N MET A 1 37.38 -9.85 6.60
CA MET A 1 36.20 -10.03 5.74
C MET A 1 35.00 -10.05 6.65
N LEU A 2 34.34 -8.90 6.84
CA LEU A 2 33.10 -8.86 7.62
C LEU A 2 32.03 -9.54 6.75
N VAL A 3 31.53 -10.68 7.20
CA VAL A 3 30.26 -11.20 6.69
C VAL A 3 29.21 -10.22 7.19
N ILE A 4 28.61 -9.44 6.28
CA ILE A 4 27.42 -8.65 6.60
C ILE A 4 26.35 -9.69 6.92
N MET A 5 26.19 -9.97 8.20
CA MET A 5 25.13 -10.79 8.73
C MET A 5 23.94 -9.85 8.85
N HIS A 6 23.07 -9.88 7.83
CA HIS A 6 21.83 -9.10 7.82
C HIS A 6 21.09 -9.30 9.15
N THR A 7 20.46 -8.24 9.66
CA THR A 7 19.47 -8.48 10.70
C THR A 7 18.17 -8.89 10.01
N HIS A 8 17.75 -10.14 10.22
CA HIS A 8 16.41 -10.62 9.85
C HIS A 8 15.30 -9.61 10.25
N SER A 9 15.57 -8.78 11.26
CA SER A 9 14.71 -7.72 11.76
C SER A 9 14.37 -6.63 10.74
N GLU A 10 15.31 -6.17 9.90
CA GLU A 10 15.06 -5.05 8.97
C GLU A 10 14.17 -5.47 7.81
N VAL A 11 14.44 -6.63 7.21
CA VAL A 11 13.60 -7.24 6.17
C VAL A 11 12.18 -7.45 6.67
N VAL A 12 12.03 -8.01 7.88
CA VAL A 12 10.73 -8.21 8.53
C VAL A 12 10.00 -6.88 8.74
N THR A 13 10.72 -5.84 9.16
CA THR A 13 10.13 -4.52 9.41
C THR A 13 9.60 -3.91 8.12
N ILE A 14 10.41 -3.89 7.05
CA ILE A 14 10.00 -3.36 5.74
C ILE A 14 8.81 -4.14 5.18
N ALA A 15 8.86 -5.47 5.20
CA ALA A 15 7.76 -6.29 4.72
C ALA A 15 6.47 -6.04 5.50
N ASN A 16 6.55 -5.93 6.83
CA ASN A 16 5.41 -5.60 7.68
C ASN A 16 4.82 -4.22 7.39
N GLU A 17 5.65 -3.19 7.17
CA GLU A 17 5.19 -1.84 6.82
C GLU A 17 4.51 -1.79 5.44
N VAL A 18 5.04 -2.51 4.45
CA VAL A 18 4.38 -2.64 3.13
C VAL A 18 3.07 -3.44 3.24
N ILE A 19 3.01 -4.49 4.07
CA ILE A 19 1.77 -5.24 4.32
C ILE A 19 0.73 -4.35 4.99
N GLU A 20 1.11 -3.57 6.00
CA GLU A 20 0.23 -2.60 6.65
C GLU A 20 -0.34 -1.61 5.62
N THR A 21 0.50 -1.19 4.68
CA THR A 21 0.08 -0.34 3.57
C THR A 21 -1.02 -0.94 2.72
N LEU A 22 -0.86 -2.20 2.37
CA LEU A 22 -1.80 -2.92 1.54
C LEU A 22 -3.12 -3.18 2.27
N ASN A 23 -3.06 -3.46 3.57
CA ASN A 23 -4.24 -3.63 4.41
C ASN A 23 -5.03 -2.31 4.55
N GLU A 24 -4.33 -1.19 4.72
CA GLU A 24 -4.97 0.12 4.71
C GLU A 24 -5.58 0.46 3.36
N ARG A 25 -4.86 0.17 2.26
CA ARG A 25 -5.33 0.35 0.89
C ARG A 25 -6.60 -0.45 0.62
N GLU A 26 -6.63 -1.72 1.02
CA GLU A 26 -7.81 -2.57 0.89
C GLU A 26 -9.01 -1.99 1.67
N SER A 27 -8.79 -1.63 2.94
CA SER A 27 -9.84 -1.04 3.78
C SER A 27 -10.34 0.30 3.23
N GLY A 28 -9.45 1.12 2.68
CA GLY A 28 -9.81 2.39 2.05
C GLY A 28 -10.67 2.22 0.82
N TYR A 29 -10.32 1.29 -0.07
CA TYR A 29 -11.15 0.97 -1.24
C TYR A 29 -12.49 0.36 -0.89
N ARG A 30 -12.55 -0.44 0.18
CA ARG A 30 -13.81 -0.97 0.70
C ARG A 30 -14.78 0.16 1.06
N ILE A 31 -14.31 1.14 1.83
CA ILE A 31 -15.11 2.30 2.22
C ILE A 31 -15.45 3.14 0.97
N ALA A 32 -14.50 3.36 0.06
CA ALA A 32 -14.77 4.10 -1.18
C ALA A 32 -15.87 3.42 -2.03
N ALA A 33 -15.88 2.09 -2.10
CA ALA A 33 -16.88 1.31 -2.82
C ALA A 33 -18.26 1.36 -2.19
N GLU A 34 -18.37 1.47 -0.85
CA GLU A 34 -19.65 1.66 -0.16
C GLU A 34 -20.30 3.02 -0.48
N HIS A 35 -19.49 4.01 -0.86
CA HIS A 35 -19.94 5.37 -1.12
C HIS A 35 -20.06 5.73 -2.61
N ILE A 36 -19.78 4.78 -3.52
CA ILE A 36 -19.88 4.99 -4.97
C ILE A 36 -21.16 4.39 -5.56
N LYS A 37 -21.89 5.19 -6.35
CA LYS A 37 -23.10 4.73 -7.08
C LYS A 37 -22.80 4.17 -8.47
N ASP A 38 -21.68 4.62 -9.06
CA ASP A 38 -21.26 4.15 -10.38
C ASP A 38 -20.65 2.76 -10.27
N ALA A 39 -21.36 1.76 -10.78
CA ALA A 39 -20.94 0.35 -10.71
C ALA A 39 -19.62 0.08 -11.44
N SER A 40 -19.28 0.86 -12.49
CA SER A 40 -18.01 0.70 -13.19
C SER A 40 -16.85 1.12 -12.31
N VAL A 41 -16.99 2.24 -11.58
CA VAL A 41 -15.99 2.71 -10.61
C VAL A 41 -15.91 1.79 -9.39
N GLY A 42 -17.06 1.30 -8.90
CA GLY A 42 -17.10 0.30 -7.83
C GLY A 42 -16.39 -1.01 -8.19
N GLY A 43 -16.48 -1.43 -9.47
CA GLY A 43 -15.71 -2.56 -9.99
C GLY A 43 -14.20 -2.32 -9.92
N VAL A 44 -13.74 -1.12 -10.30
CA VAL A 44 -12.31 -0.75 -10.21
C VAL A 44 -11.79 -0.80 -8.77
N PHE A 45 -12.56 -0.31 -7.79
CA PHE A 45 -12.17 -0.40 -6.38
C PHE A 45 -12.12 -1.85 -5.89
N SER A 46 -13.00 -2.71 -6.40
CA SER A 46 -13.00 -4.15 -6.10
C SER A 46 -11.78 -4.87 -6.66
N ASP A 47 -11.34 -4.51 -7.87
CA ASP A 47 -10.09 -4.99 -8.45
C ASP A 47 -8.90 -4.60 -7.56
N PHE A 48 -8.88 -3.36 -7.07
CA PHE A 48 -7.79 -2.87 -6.23
C PHE A 48 -7.77 -3.50 -4.83
N MET A 49 -8.92 -3.78 -4.22
CA MET A 49 -8.99 -4.59 -3.00
C MET A 49 -8.37 -5.97 -3.22
N SER A 50 -8.77 -6.66 -4.30
CA SER A 50 -8.25 -8.00 -4.62
C SER A 50 -6.74 -7.98 -4.89
N GLN A 51 -6.26 -6.93 -5.55
CA GLN A 51 -4.83 -6.70 -5.77
C GLN A 51 -4.08 -6.52 -4.44
N SER A 52 -4.62 -5.71 -3.50
CA SER A 52 -4.01 -5.53 -2.18
C SER A 52 -3.89 -6.86 -1.44
N THR A 53 -4.96 -7.66 -1.39
CA THR A 53 -4.94 -8.98 -0.73
C THR A 53 -3.88 -9.90 -1.35
N LYS A 54 -3.81 -9.94 -2.68
CA LYS A 54 -2.79 -10.73 -3.39
C LYS A 54 -1.37 -10.29 -3.01
N PHE A 55 -1.12 -8.97 -3.00
CA PHE A 55 0.20 -8.43 -2.68
C PHE A 55 0.60 -8.72 -1.24
N THR A 56 -0.35 -8.62 -0.29
CA THR A 56 -0.12 -9.00 1.11
C THR A 56 0.34 -10.45 1.20
N SER A 57 -0.36 -11.38 0.53
CA SER A 57 0.01 -12.80 0.55
C SER A 57 1.40 -13.09 -0.01
N GLU A 58 1.85 -12.33 -1.01
CA GLU A 58 3.20 -12.48 -1.59
C GLU A 58 4.31 -12.00 -0.63
N LEU A 59 4.00 -11.07 0.27
CA LEU A 59 4.95 -10.51 1.24
C LEU A 59 4.98 -11.29 2.56
N MET A 60 3.97 -12.10 2.86
CA MET A 60 3.88 -12.90 4.09
C MET A 60 5.15 -13.72 4.41
N PRO A 61 5.83 -14.37 3.44
CA PRO A 61 7.05 -15.13 3.72
C PRO A 61 8.23 -14.30 4.25
N TYR A 62 8.19 -12.98 4.07
CA TYR A 62 9.22 -12.03 4.53
C TYR A 62 8.80 -11.29 5.80
N SER A 63 7.62 -11.60 6.34
CA SER A 63 7.00 -10.94 7.47
C SER A 63 7.06 -11.80 8.74
N ASP A 64 6.84 -11.19 9.90
CA ASP A 64 6.65 -11.87 11.17
C ASP A 64 5.54 -11.16 11.96
N GLU A 65 4.44 -11.88 12.21
CA GLU A 65 3.30 -11.38 13.00
C GLU A 65 3.63 -11.21 14.48
N ALA A 66 4.63 -11.95 15.00
CA ALA A 66 5.10 -11.84 16.37
C ALA A 66 6.10 -10.69 16.57
N SER A 67 6.62 -10.12 15.47
CA SER A 67 7.38 -8.87 15.55
C SER A 67 6.49 -7.78 16.14
N PRO A 68 6.97 -6.99 17.11
CA PRO A 68 6.24 -5.83 17.57
C PRO A 68 5.84 -5.00 16.35
N LYS A 69 4.54 -4.80 16.16
CA LYS A 69 4.04 -3.81 15.22
C LYS A 69 4.44 -2.46 15.80
N GLU A 70 5.66 -2.03 15.49
CA GLU A 70 6.18 -0.70 15.75
C GLU A 70 5.51 0.25 14.72
N ILE A 71 4.18 0.28 14.75
CA ILE A 71 3.34 1.07 13.85
C ILE A 71 3.82 2.52 13.94
N GLY A 72 4.22 3.07 12.81
CA GLY A 72 4.71 4.44 12.77
C GLY A 72 6.06 4.66 13.48
N LYS A 73 6.87 3.61 13.66
CA LYS A 73 8.24 3.72 14.19
C LYS A 73 9.31 2.96 13.39
N GLY A 74 8.93 2.19 12.38
CA GLY A 74 9.88 1.61 11.43
C GLY A 74 10.43 2.63 10.42
N PRO A 75 11.32 2.21 9.50
CA PRO A 75 11.98 3.10 8.56
C PRO A 75 11.01 3.81 7.60
N LEU A 76 9.83 3.24 7.35
CA LEU A 76 8.81 3.82 6.46
C LEU A 76 7.71 4.59 7.22
N ALA A 77 7.76 4.59 8.56
CA ALA A 77 6.79 5.22 9.45
C ALA A 77 6.38 6.65 9.09
N SER A 78 7.35 7.50 8.76
CA SER A 78 7.12 8.93 8.47
C SER A 78 6.43 9.16 7.12
N ILE A 79 6.32 8.12 6.29
CA ILE A 79 5.71 8.14 4.96
C ILE A 79 4.20 7.88 5.06
N TYR A 80 3.72 7.42 6.23
CA TYR A 80 2.36 6.93 6.44
C TYR A 80 1.37 8.02 6.82
N GLN A 81 0.28 8.18 6.02
CA GLN A 81 -1.01 8.77 6.42
C GLN A 81 -2.08 8.88 5.29
N GLY A 82 -1.86 8.34 4.08
CA GLY A 82 -2.81 8.49 2.96
C GLY A 82 -4.20 7.90 3.22
N TRP A 83 -4.26 6.59 3.50
CA TRP A 83 -5.52 5.85 3.64
C TRP A 83 -6.19 6.03 5.01
N MET A 84 -5.44 6.23 6.09
CA MET A 84 -6.03 6.63 7.38
C MET A 84 -6.84 7.93 7.25
N ASN A 85 -6.32 8.94 6.55
CA ASN A 85 -7.04 10.18 6.30
C ASN A 85 -8.34 9.96 5.51
N LEU A 86 -8.40 8.96 4.62
CA LEU A 86 -9.63 8.61 3.89
C LEU A 86 -10.73 8.16 4.86
N LYS A 87 -10.39 7.27 5.81
CA LYS A 87 -11.33 6.72 6.78
C LYS A 87 -11.99 7.81 7.64
N GLU A 88 -11.24 8.86 7.97
CA GLU A 88 -11.75 9.98 8.76
C GLU A 88 -12.57 10.98 7.94
N LYS A 89 -12.33 11.08 6.63
CA LYS A 89 -12.88 12.14 5.76
C LYS A 89 -14.12 11.74 4.99
N ILE A 90 -14.40 10.45 4.78
CA ILE A 90 -15.57 10.02 4.00
C ILE A 90 -16.86 10.38 4.76
N SER A 91 -17.38 11.56 4.43
CA SER A 91 -18.64 12.13 4.90
C SER A 91 -19.51 12.48 3.69
N GLY A 92 -20.00 11.46 2.98
CA GLY A 92 -21.01 11.64 1.92
C GLY A 92 -20.58 12.50 0.71
N GLY A 93 -19.29 12.58 0.41
CA GLY A 93 -18.75 13.35 -0.71
C GLY A 93 -19.19 12.87 -2.10
N ASN A 94 -19.08 13.74 -3.10
CA ASN A 94 -19.34 13.36 -4.50
C ASN A 94 -18.22 12.43 -5.04
N ILE A 95 -18.48 11.76 -6.17
CA ILE A 95 -17.56 10.81 -6.82
C ILE A 95 -16.13 11.36 -7.00
N ASN A 96 -15.98 12.62 -7.39
CA ASN A 96 -14.68 13.24 -7.61
C ASN A 96 -13.92 13.45 -6.29
N SER A 97 -14.60 13.72 -5.18
CA SER A 97 -13.99 13.77 -3.86
C SER A 97 -13.45 12.41 -3.45
N ILE A 98 -14.25 11.35 -3.62
CA ILE A 98 -13.85 9.98 -3.28
C ILE A 98 -12.61 9.57 -4.10
N ILE A 99 -12.62 9.84 -5.42
CA ILE A 99 -11.47 9.55 -6.28
C ILE A 99 -10.23 10.34 -5.87
N ASN A 100 -10.38 11.62 -5.46
CA ASN A 100 -9.25 12.42 -4.97
C ASN A 100 -8.62 11.84 -3.71
N ASP A 101 -9.45 11.39 -2.78
CA ASP A 101 -8.95 10.81 -1.54
C ASP A 101 -8.29 9.44 -1.80
N CYS A 102 -8.83 8.62 -2.72
CA CYS A 102 -8.16 7.40 -3.20
C CYS A 102 -6.81 7.72 -3.88
N LEU A 103 -6.72 8.79 -4.68
CA LEU A 103 -5.47 9.22 -5.33
C LEU A 103 -4.40 9.60 -4.30
N ALA A 104 -4.79 10.29 -3.22
CA ALA A 104 -3.88 10.61 -2.13
C ALA A 104 -3.40 9.33 -1.40
N GLY A 105 -4.29 8.35 -1.22
CA GLY A 105 -3.94 7.02 -0.71
C GLY A 105 -2.94 6.28 -1.60
N GLU A 106 -3.15 6.26 -2.91
CA GLU A 106 -2.21 5.66 -3.87
C GLU A 106 -0.87 6.40 -3.92
N GLU A 107 -0.85 7.73 -3.82
CA GLU A 107 0.40 8.49 -3.74
C GLU A 107 1.22 8.13 -2.48
N ALA A 108 0.55 7.94 -1.34
CA ALA A 108 1.21 7.47 -0.14
C ALA A 108 1.79 6.06 -0.33
N ALA A 109 1.03 5.13 -0.92
CA ALA A 109 1.51 3.79 -1.22
C ALA A 109 2.75 3.81 -2.15
N VAL A 110 2.71 4.61 -3.22
CA VAL A 110 3.85 4.81 -4.14
C VAL A 110 5.11 5.21 -3.37
N LYS A 111 5.02 6.18 -2.43
CA LYS A 111 6.17 6.63 -1.64
C LYS A 111 6.72 5.54 -0.71
N VAL A 112 5.85 4.71 -0.14
CA VAL A 112 6.26 3.58 0.71
C VAL A 112 7.05 2.57 -0.13
N TYR A 113 6.55 2.18 -1.30
CA TYR A 113 7.27 1.29 -2.22
C TYR A 113 8.60 1.89 -2.69
N GLU A 114 8.63 3.19 -3.02
CA GLU A 114 9.88 3.86 -3.40
C GLU A 114 10.93 3.85 -2.30
N ALA A 115 10.51 4.00 -1.04
CA ALA A 115 11.40 3.96 0.09
C ALA A 115 11.86 2.53 0.40
N ALA A 116 10.96 1.54 0.35
CA ALA A 116 11.32 0.13 0.49
C ALA A 116 12.33 -0.33 -0.59
N LEU A 117 12.17 0.15 -1.83
CA LEU A 117 13.07 -0.19 -2.94
C LEU A 117 14.43 0.54 -2.93
N LYS A 118 14.58 1.59 -2.12
CA LYS A 118 15.86 2.27 -1.89
C LYS A 118 16.74 1.52 -0.90
N ASP A 119 16.16 0.63 -0.12
CA ASP A 119 16.92 -0.21 0.80
C ASP A 119 17.78 -1.18 -0.02
N GLU A 120 19.10 -1.09 0.15
CA GLU A 120 20.06 -1.95 -0.56
C GLU A 120 20.19 -3.34 0.08
N GLU A 121 19.60 -3.54 1.26
CA GLU A 121 19.78 -4.72 2.11
C GLU A 121 18.58 -5.69 2.03
N ILE A 122 17.51 -5.35 1.29
CA ILE A 122 16.42 -6.30 1.02
C ILE A 122 16.87 -7.46 0.12
N PRO A 123 16.44 -8.71 0.39
CA PRO A 123 16.75 -9.86 -0.46
C PRO A 123 16.29 -9.66 -1.90
N VAL A 124 17.06 -10.18 -2.85
CA VAL A 124 16.78 -10.08 -4.30
C VAL A 124 15.37 -10.53 -4.65
N ASP A 125 14.90 -11.64 -4.06
CA ASP A 125 13.56 -12.16 -4.31
C ASP A 125 12.46 -11.19 -3.83
N LEU A 126 12.63 -10.61 -2.64
CA LEU A 126 11.71 -9.58 -2.11
C LEU A 126 11.73 -8.34 -2.99
N LYS A 127 12.92 -7.90 -3.43
CA LYS A 127 13.07 -6.76 -4.33
C LYS A 127 12.30 -6.96 -5.64
N PHE A 128 12.39 -8.14 -6.27
CA PHE A 128 11.62 -8.44 -7.47
C PHE A 128 10.10 -8.37 -7.25
N ILE A 129 9.62 -8.87 -6.10
CA ILE A 129 8.20 -8.76 -5.71
C ILE A 129 7.80 -7.29 -5.58
N LEU A 130 8.58 -6.50 -4.83
CA LEU A 130 8.30 -5.08 -4.59
C LEU A 130 8.35 -4.25 -5.87
N GLU A 131 9.30 -4.50 -6.79
CA GLU A 131 9.38 -3.80 -8.08
C GLU A 131 8.15 -4.05 -8.95
N ARG A 132 7.70 -5.31 -9.01
CA ARG A 132 6.49 -5.70 -9.74
C ARG A 132 5.25 -5.03 -9.15
N GLN A 133 5.08 -5.12 -7.84
CA GLN A 133 3.95 -4.51 -7.13
C GLN A 133 3.97 -2.98 -7.27
N TYR A 134 5.14 -2.33 -7.18
CA TYR A 134 5.29 -0.89 -7.38
C TYR A 134 4.84 -0.43 -8.77
N GLY A 135 5.19 -1.18 -9.82
CA GLY A 135 4.69 -0.93 -11.18
C GLY A 135 3.17 -0.99 -11.26
N GLU A 136 2.57 -1.99 -10.61
CA GLU A 136 1.12 -2.17 -10.57
C GLU A 136 0.39 -1.12 -9.72
N ILE A 137 0.97 -0.67 -8.60
CA ILE A 137 0.45 0.44 -7.77
C ILE A 137 0.47 1.75 -8.56
N LYS A 138 1.55 2.03 -9.31
CA LYS A 138 1.57 3.20 -10.21
C LYS A 138 0.50 3.11 -11.30
N ALA A 139 0.29 1.93 -11.88
CA ALA A 139 -0.78 1.74 -12.85
C ALA A 139 -2.18 1.94 -12.22
N ALA A 140 -2.38 1.53 -10.96
CA ALA A 140 -3.60 1.81 -10.21
C ALA A 140 -3.82 3.32 -10.02
N GLN A 141 -2.77 4.05 -9.64
CA GLN A 141 -2.80 5.51 -9.52
C GLN A 141 -3.18 6.18 -10.85
N GLU A 142 -2.59 5.76 -11.98
CA GLU A 142 -2.93 6.30 -13.30
C GLU A 142 -4.39 6.00 -13.68
N LYS A 143 -4.87 4.78 -13.39
CA LYS A 143 -6.27 4.41 -13.63
C LYS A 143 -7.22 5.30 -12.84
N LEU A 144 -6.92 5.64 -11.59
CA LEU A 144 -7.71 6.61 -10.82
C LEU A 144 -7.69 8.02 -11.43
N LYS A 145 -6.53 8.49 -11.93
CA LYS A 145 -6.43 9.80 -12.60
C LYS A 145 -7.34 9.87 -13.82
N MET A 146 -7.49 8.77 -14.56
CA MET A 146 -8.39 8.67 -15.72
C MET A 146 -9.88 8.65 -15.34
N LEU A 147 -10.22 8.14 -14.15
CA LEU A 147 -11.61 8.14 -13.67
C LEU A 147 -12.07 9.53 -13.20
N LYS A 148 -11.13 10.38 -12.80
CA LYS A 148 -11.38 11.78 -12.42
C LYS A 148 -11.74 12.59 -13.67
N LYS A 149 -13.03 12.93 -13.81
CA LYS A 149 -13.55 13.81 -14.87
C LYS A 149 -13.50 15.28 -14.47
#